data_AF-A0A2H0Z6Y6-F1
#
_entry.id   AF-A0A2H0Z6Y6-F1
#
_cell.length_a   1.000
_cell.length_b   1.000
_cell.length_c   1.000
_cell.angle_alpha   90.00
_cell.angle_beta   90.00
_cell.angle_gamma   90.00
#
_symmetry.space_group_name_H-M   'P 1'
#
loop_
_entity.id
_entity.type
_entity.pdbx_description
1 polymer ?
#
loop_
_entity_poly.entity_id
_entity_poly.type
_entity_poly.pdbx_seq_one_letter_code
_entity_poly.pdbx_strand_id
1 'polypeptide(L)'
;MANLETGHAKNVANFEALISFCTGYGVSYNPSKTSIKLPTLTTLHITAKDKMSVVKTAESAWSDAVGVREVLFKPLSKLTTRVLNALAASEVSVPSVDNAKTIANKIQGKRATPKNSPHPVDPAVPKEETPQNISASQMGFDNRIDNLDKLIKHLTAQTGYVPNETELSTAALTTLLANMKVANTATISTNTVLSNARIERDKVLYKPETGLVDIVDDVKKYVKSLFGASTPQYKQISGLKFTRPRK
;
A
#
# COMPACT_ATOMS: atom_id res chain seq x y z
N MET A 1 26.55 14.73 -19.11
CA MET A 1 25.11 14.43 -19.18
C MET A 1 24.65 14.03 -17.78
N ALA A 2 23.84 14.84 -17.11
CA ALA A 2 23.39 14.57 -15.75
C ALA A 2 22.04 13.84 -15.81
N ASN A 3 21.99 12.62 -15.26
CA ASN A 3 20.78 11.83 -15.17
C ASN A 3 19.62 12.67 -14.57
N LEU A 4 18.47 12.67 -15.25
CA LEU A 4 17.20 13.23 -14.78
C LEU A 4 16.58 12.34 -13.68
N GLU A 5 17.40 11.92 -12.72
CA GLU A 5 16.90 11.30 -11.50
C GLU A 5 16.15 12.38 -10.71
N THR A 6 14.89 12.10 -10.39
CA THR A 6 14.01 12.97 -9.62
C THR A 6 13.41 12.18 -8.46
N GLY A 7 12.92 12.86 -7.42
CA GLY A 7 12.26 12.23 -6.28
C GLY A 7 12.89 12.53 -4.93
N HIS A 8 12.35 11.92 -3.88
CA HIS A 8 12.71 12.21 -2.48
C HIS A 8 14.20 12.00 -2.20
N ALA A 9 14.75 10.84 -2.58
CA ALA A 9 16.17 10.52 -2.38
C ALA A 9 17.09 11.51 -3.09
N LYS A 10 16.71 11.94 -4.31
CA LYS A 10 17.51 12.92 -5.06
C LYS A 10 17.49 14.30 -4.41
N ASN A 11 16.35 14.74 -3.88
CA ASN A 11 16.29 15.98 -3.11
C ASN A 11 17.23 15.93 -1.91
N VAL A 12 17.26 14.82 -1.16
CA VAL A 12 18.15 14.65 0.00
C VAL A 12 19.62 14.67 -0.43
N ALA A 13 20.00 13.93 -1.48
CA ALA A 13 21.37 13.92 -1.99
C ALA A 13 21.82 15.29 -2.53
N ASN A 14 20.94 16.00 -3.25
CA ASN A 14 21.24 17.35 -3.72
C ASN A 14 21.34 18.35 -2.56
N PHE A 15 20.62 18.13 -1.47
CA PHE A 15 20.74 18.94 -0.27
C PHE A 15 22.10 18.76 0.42
N GLU A 16 22.61 17.53 0.49
CA GLU A 16 23.97 17.22 0.95
C GLU A 16 25.02 17.98 0.12
N ALA A 17 24.89 17.94 -1.22
CA ALA A 17 25.77 18.69 -2.11
C ALA A 17 25.69 20.21 -1.88
N LEU A 18 24.48 20.75 -1.71
CA LEU A 18 24.28 22.17 -1.42
C LEU A 18 24.93 22.58 -0.09
N ILE A 19 24.78 21.77 0.96
CA ILE A 19 25.46 21.99 2.25
C ILE A 19 26.98 21.96 2.08
N SER A 20 27.51 20.99 1.32
CA SER A 20 28.94 20.90 1.05
C SER A 20 29.49 22.17 0.36
N PHE A 21 28.77 22.73 -0.61
CA PHE A 21 29.16 23.99 -1.23
C PHE A 21 29.08 25.17 -0.26
N CYS A 22 28.00 25.27 0.52
CA CYS A 22 27.87 26.31 1.55
C CYS A 22 29.00 26.27 2.59
N THR A 23 29.42 25.07 3.00
CA THR A 23 30.59 24.86 3.86
C THR A 23 31.88 25.30 3.17
N GLY A 24 32.06 24.93 1.89
CA GLY A 24 33.22 25.30 1.08
C GLY A 24 33.38 26.81 0.84
N TYR A 25 32.30 27.59 0.94
CA TYR A 25 32.35 29.06 0.89
C TYR A 25 32.95 29.69 2.16
N GLY A 26 33.12 28.92 3.24
CA GLY A 26 33.76 29.37 4.47
C GLY A 26 33.08 30.58 5.09
N VAL A 27 33.89 31.54 5.57
CA VAL A 27 33.41 32.75 6.28
C VAL A 27 32.49 33.64 5.45
N SER A 28 32.51 33.53 4.11
CA SER A 28 31.61 34.29 3.26
C SER A 28 30.16 33.83 3.42
N TYR A 29 29.91 32.55 3.74
CA TYR A 29 28.56 32.06 4.01
C TYR A 29 28.17 32.33 5.46
N ASN A 30 27.58 33.50 5.72
CA ASN A 30 27.18 33.96 7.05
C ASN A 30 25.74 34.52 7.07
N PRO A 31 24.71 33.69 6.86
CA PRO A 31 23.34 34.17 6.81
C PRO A 31 22.82 34.57 8.20
N SER A 32 22.04 35.66 8.26
CA SER A 32 21.34 36.08 9.49
C SER A 32 20.17 35.16 9.84
N LYS A 33 19.44 34.65 8.82
CA LYS A 33 18.29 33.75 9.00
C LYS A 33 18.75 32.39 9.54
N THR A 34 18.30 32.06 10.76
CA THR A 34 18.69 30.84 11.48
C THR A 34 18.43 29.54 10.71
N SER A 35 17.33 29.48 9.94
CA SER A 35 16.92 28.26 9.22
C SER A 35 17.88 27.85 8.09
N ILE A 36 18.71 28.78 7.61
CA ILE A 36 19.70 28.53 6.55
C ILE A 36 21.14 28.57 7.06
N LYS A 37 21.37 28.59 8.38
CA LYS A 37 22.73 28.44 8.93
C LYS A 37 23.20 26.98 8.80
N LEU A 38 24.49 26.77 8.60
CA LEU A 38 25.09 25.43 8.40
C LEU A 38 24.68 24.38 9.45
N PRO A 39 24.63 24.69 10.76
CA PRO A 39 24.16 23.72 11.75
C PRO A 39 22.71 23.30 11.53
N THR A 40 21.82 24.26 11.23
CA THR A 40 20.40 23.98 10.97
C THR A 40 20.20 23.16 9.70
N LEU A 41 20.94 23.48 8.63
CA LEU A 41 20.90 22.71 7.38
C LEU A 41 21.37 21.26 7.60
N THR A 42 22.44 21.07 8.37
CA THR A 42 22.98 19.75 8.69
C THR A 42 21.98 18.92 9.50
N THR A 43 21.34 19.52 10.51
CA THR A 43 20.28 18.87 11.29
C THR A 43 19.09 18.47 10.41
N LEU A 44 18.65 19.36 9.52
CA LEU A 44 17.58 19.06 8.56
C LEU A 44 17.96 17.91 7.63
N HIS A 45 19.21 17.86 7.17
CA HIS A 45 19.70 16.78 6.32
C HIS A 45 19.71 15.42 7.04
N ILE A 46 20.21 15.38 8.28
CA ILE A 46 20.19 14.17 9.11
C ILE A 46 18.74 13.70 9.32
N THR A 47 17.84 14.62 9.64
CA THR A 47 16.41 14.33 9.82
C THR A 47 15.78 13.79 8.54
N ALA A 48 16.10 14.38 7.39
CA ALA A 48 15.60 13.90 6.11
C ALA A 48 16.09 12.48 5.78
N LYS A 49 17.38 12.17 6.04
CA LYS A 49 17.93 10.81 5.88
C LYS A 49 17.26 9.80 6.80
N ASP A 50 17.02 10.16 8.06
CA ASP A 50 16.27 9.35 9.01
C ASP A 50 14.86 9.03 8.48
N LYS A 51 14.08 10.04 8.08
CA LYS A 51 12.72 9.80 7.56
C LYS A 51 12.69 8.97 6.28
N MET A 52 13.69 9.08 5.41
CA MET A 52 13.84 8.20 4.25
C MET A 52 14.06 6.74 4.68
N SER A 53 14.91 6.50 5.69
CA SER A 53 15.17 5.16 6.24
C SER A 53 13.93 4.54 6.91
N VAL A 54 13.20 5.34 7.68
CA VAL A 54 11.95 4.91 8.33
C VAL A 54 10.92 4.47 7.29
N VAL A 55 10.73 5.24 6.21
CA VAL A 55 9.82 4.85 5.11
C VAL A 55 10.25 3.54 4.47
N LYS A 56 11.55 3.35 4.17
CA LYS A 56 12.05 2.11 3.55
C LYS A 56 11.80 0.88 4.44
N THR A 57 12.00 1.04 5.75
CA THR A 57 11.76 -0.03 6.74
C THR A 57 10.27 -0.37 6.79
N ALA A 58 9.40 0.64 6.86
CA ALA A 58 7.96 0.44 6.89
C ALA A 58 7.42 -0.17 5.59
N GLU A 59 7.98 0.19 4.43
CA GLU A 59 7.61 -0.35 3.13
C GLU A 59 7.94 -1.82 2.99
N SER A 60 9.12 -2.22 3.49
CA SER A 60 9.53 -3.63 3.52
C SER A 60 8.57 -4.45 4.41
N ALA A 61 8.31 -3.99 5.63
CA ALA A 61 7.38 -4.66 6.55
C ALA A 61 5.95 -4.77 6.00
N TRP A 62 5.48 -3.74 5.29
CA TRP A 62 4.18 -3.79 4.61
C TRP A 62 4.17 -4.79 3.45
N SER A 63 5.21 -4.80 2.61
CA SER A 63 5.34 -5.74 1.49
C SER A 63 5.36 -7.19 1.98
N ASP A 64 6.09 -7.47 3.07
CA ASP A 64 6.15 -8.81 3.66
C ASP A 64 4.78 -9.25 4.18
N ALA A 65 4.06 -8.35 4.88
CA ALA A 65 2.71 -8.63 5.38
C ALA A 65 1.71 -8.91 4.24
N VAL A 66 1.80 -8.15 3.13
CA VAL A 66 1.02 -8.40 1.91
C VAL A 66 1.34 -9.79 1.36
N GLY A 67 2.62 -10.15 1.23
CA GLY A 67 3.05 -11.45 0.73
C GLY A 67 2.51 -12.62 1.58
N VAL A 68 2.61 -12.52 2.90
CA VAL A 68 2.05 -13.52 3.83
C VAL A 68 0.54 -13.67 3.65
N ARG A 69 -0.19 -12.56 3.56
CA ARG A 69 -1.65 -12.58 3.35
C ARG A 69 -2.01 -13.22 2.01
N GLU A 70 -1.32 -12.87 0.92
CA GLU A 70 -1.59 -13.44 -0.40
C GLU A 70 -1.36 -14.95 -0.45
N VAL A 71 -0.24 -15.43 0.10
CA VAL A 71 0.08 -16.86 0.19
C VAL A 71 -1.01 -17.62 0.93
N LEU A 72 -1.49 -17.08 2.04
CA LEU A 72 -2.49 -17.74 2.89
C LEU A 72 -3.88 -17.81 2.22
N PHE A 73 -4.26 -16.80 1.43
CA PHE A 73 -5.56 -16.74 0.76
C PHE A 73 -5.60 -17.44 -0.61
N LYS A 74 -4.43 -17.73 -1.20
CA LYS A 74 -4.30 -18.40 -2.50
C LYS A 74 -4.94 -19.80 -2.57
N PRO A 75 -4.72 -20.72 -1.60
CA PRO A 75 -5.30 -22.07 -1.68
C PRO A 75 -6.79 -22.12 -1.31
N LEU A 76 -7.34 -21.07 -0.69
CA LEU A 76 -8.66 -21.10 -0.06
C LEU A 76 -9.77 -21.56 -1.02
N SER A 77 -9.80 -21.08 -2.27
CA SER A 77 -10.84 -21.50 -3.22
C SER A 77 -10.80 -23.00 -3.53
N LYS A 78 -9.59 -23.59 -3.64
CA LYS A 78 -9.42 -25.04 -3.86
C LYS A 78 -9.85 -25.82 -2.62
N LEU A 79 -9.46 -25.37 -1.44
CA LEU A 79 -9.86 -25.97 -0.17
C LEU A 79 -11.38 -25.95 0.00
N THR A 80 -12.03 -24.82 -0.27
CA THR A 80 -13.50 -24.69 -0.21
C THR A 80 -14.22 -25.70 -1.11
N THR A 81 -13.71 -25.96 -2.31
CA THR A 81 -14.28 -27.01 -3.19
C THR A 81 -14.20 -28.39 -2.53
N ARG A 82 -13.05 -28.72 -1.93
CA ARG A 82 -12.86 -30.01 -1.26
C ARG A 82 -13.77 -30.16 -0.04
N VAL A 83 -13.89 -29.11 0.77
CA VAL A 83 -14.80 -29.05 1.91
C VAL A 83 -16.24 -29.29 1.47
N LEU A 84 -16.68 -28.65 0.38
CA LEU A 84 -18.04 -28.83 -0.15
C LEU A 84 -18.30 -30.26 -0.61
N ASN A 85 -17.34 -30.89 -1.28
CA ASN A 85 -17.47 -32.27 -1.74
C ASN A 85 -17.46 -33.27 -0.56
N ALA A 86 -16.63 -33.03 0.46
CA ALA A 86 -16.64 -33.84 1.68
C ALA A 86 -17.99 -33.73 2.40
N LEU A 87 -18.56 -32.52 2.48
CA LEU A 87 -19.91 -32.32 3.03
C LEU A 87 -20.97 -33.06 2.21
N ALA A 88 -20.91 -32.98 0.87
CA ALA A 88 -21.88 -33.66 0.00
C ALA A 88 -21.80 -35.20 0.07
N ALA A 89 -20.66 -35.75 0.46
CA ALA A 89 -20.46 -37.19 0.69
C ALA A 89 -20.73 -37.62 2.14
N SER A 90 -21.12 -36.69 3.02
CA SER A 90 -21.44 -36.94 4.42
C SER A 90 -22.93 -37.22 4.63
N GLU A 91 -23.28 -37.76 5.80
CA GLU A 91 -24.66 -38.00 6.23
C GLU A 91 -25.36 -36.68 6.63
N VAL A 92 -25.56 -35.78 5.66
CA VAL A 92 -26.18 -34.46 5.83
C VAL A 92 -27.30 -34.25 4.81
N SER A 93 -28.26 -33.39 5.12
CA SER A 93 -29.39 -33.15 4.23
C SER A 93 -28.99 -32.36 2.99
N VAL A 94 -29.67 -32.62 1.86
CA VAL A 94 -29.47 -31.86 0.60
C VAL A 94 -29.60 -30.34 0.80
N PRO A 95 -30.61 -29.82 1.53
CA PRO A 95 -30.68 -28.38 1.82
C PRO A 95 -29.46 -27.84 2.57
N SER A 96 -28.84 -28.64 3.44
CA SER A 96 -27.62 -28.26 4.14
C SER A 96 -26.43 -28.11 3.18
N VAL A 97 -26.31 -29.02 2.21
CA VAL A 97 -25.28 -28.94 1.16
C VAL A 97 -25.50 -27.71 0.27
N ASP A 98 -26.74 -27.40 -0.11
CA ASP A 98 -27.07 -26.23 -0.93
C ASP A 98 -26.79 -24.90 -0.22
N ASN A 99 -27.07 -24.83 1.08
CA ASN A 99 -26.70 -23.69 1.91
C ASN A 99 -25.18 -23.49 1.94
N ALA A 100 -24.42 -24.57 2.17
CA ALA A 100 -22.96 -24.52 2.14
C ALA A 100 -22.41 -24.10 0.77
N LYS A 101 -23.01 -24.59 -0.33
CA LYS A 101 -22.66 -24.23 -1.70
C LYS A 101 -22.83 -22.74 -1.97
N THR A 102 -23.90 -22.14 -1.44
CA THR A 102 -24.15 -20.70 -1.56
C THR A 102 -23.06 -19.88 -0.86
N ILE A 103 -22.61 -20.31 0.31
CA ILE A 103 -21.50 -19.67 1.04
C ILE A 103 -20.18 -19.87 0.28
N ALA A 104 -19.91 -21.10 -0.18
CA ALA A 104 -18.71 -21.46 -0.93
C ALA A 104 -18.55 -20.63 -2.21
N ASN A 105 -19.65 -20.37 -2.93
CA ASN A 105 -19.64 -19.52 -4.12
C ASN A 105 -19.15 -18.11 -3.82
N LYS A 106 -19.50 -17.53 -2.66
CA LYS A 106 -19.01 -16.21 -2.23
C LYS A 106 -17.50 -16.21 -1.97
N ILE A 107 -16.97 -17.25 -1.32
CA ILE A 107 -15.53 -17.43 -1.07
C ILE A 107 -14.74 -17.50 -2.38
N GLN A 108 -15.33 -18.14 -3.40
CA GLN A 108 -14.71 -18.39 -4.70
C GLN A 108 -14.98 -17.30 -5.74
N GLY A 109 -15.82 -16.30 -5.44
CA GLY A 109 -16.22 -15.27 -6.40
C GLY A 109 -17.15 -15.78 -7.52
N LYS A 110 -17.81 -16.92 -7.32
CA LYS A 110 -18.78 -17.47 -8.27
C LYS A 110 -20.14 -16.80 -8.08
N ARG A 111 -20.80 -16.46 -9.18
CA ARG A 111 -22.17 -15.93 -9.14
C ARG A 111 -23.19 -17.06 -8.93
N ALA A 112 -24.25 -16.75 -8.19
CA ALA A 112 -25.43 -17.61 -8.11
C ALA A 112 -26.27 -17.53 -9.40
N THR A 113 -26.37 -16.35 -10.01
CA THR A 113 -27.06 -16.12 -11.29
C THR A 113 -26.07 -15.91 -12.43
N PRO A 114 -26.29 -16.55 -13.60
CA PRO A 114 -25.55 -16.22 -14.82
C PRO A 114 -25.68 -14.72 -15.15
N LYS A 115 -24.69 -14.15 -15.83
CA LYS A 115 -24.89 -12.84 -16.48
C LYS A 115 -26.04 -12.99 -17.48
N ASN A 116 -26.83 -11.93 -17.66
CA ASN A 116 -27.71 -11.84 -18.82
C ASN A 116 -26.83 -12.04 -20.07
N SER A 117 -27.21 -12.99 -20.92
CA SER A 117 -26.56 -13.17 -22.22
C SER A 117 -26.50 -11.83 -22.95
N PRO A 118 -25.42 -11.51 -23.68
CA PRO A 118 -25.51 -10.40 -24.62
C PRO A 118 -26.57 -10.81 -25.65
N HIS A 119 -27.77 -10.25 -25.53
CA HIS A 119 -28.68 -10.23 -26.67
C HIS A 119 -27.92 -9.52 -27.81
N PRO A 120 -28.08 -9.97 -29.08
CA PRO A 120 -27.54 -9.24 -30.21
C PRO A 120 -27.97 -7.78 -30.09
N VAL A 121 -27.02 -6.86 -30.07
CA VAL A 121 -27.32 -5.43 -30.08
C VAL A 121 -27.93 -5.15 -31.43
N ASP A 122 -29.26 -5.07 -31.49
CA ASP A 122 -29.97 -4.58 -32.65
C ASP A 122 -29.57 -3.09 -32.81
N PRO A 123 -28.97 -2.65 -33.92
CA PRO A 123 -28.46 -1.29 -34.08
C PRO A 123 -29.52 -0.19 -33.94
N ALA A 124 -30.81 -0.56 -33.90
CA ALA A 124 -31.96 0.33 -33.79
C ALA A 124 -32.41 0.64 -32.35
N VAL A 125 -31.86 -0.01 -31.31
CA VAL A 125 -32.31 0.20 -29.91
C VAL A 125 -31.49 1.31 -29.24
N PRO A 126 -32.13 2.32 -28.60
CA PRO A 126 -31.44 3.34 -27.81
C PRO A 126 -30.53 2.72 -26.74
N LYS A 127 -29.34 3.31 -26.55
CA LYS A 127 -28.27 2.84 -25.64
C LYS A 127 -28.67 2.71 -24.15
N GLU A 128 -29.88 3.15 -23.78
CA GLU A 128 -30.38 3.18 -22.41
C GLU A 128 -30.95 1.83 -21.92
N GLU A 129 -31.19 0.86 -22.81
CA GLU A 129 -31.82 -0.43 -22.43
C GLU A 129 -30.87 -1.62 -22.27
N THR A 130 -29.55 -1.43 -22.35
CA THR A 130 -28.62 -2.53 -22.03
C THR A 130 -28.56 -2.73 -20.51
N PRO A 131 -28.97 -3.89 -19.96
CA PRO A 131 -28.91 -4.14 -18.52
C PRO A 131 -27.44 -4.08 -18.05
N GLN A 132 -27.10 -3.04 -17.29
CA GLN A 132 -25.78 -2.89 -16.71
C GLN A 132 -25.53 -4.03 -15.71
N ASN A 133 -24.56 -4.87 -16.01
CA ASN A 133 -24.12 -5.93 -15.10
C ASN A 133 -23.25 -5.31 -13.99
N ILE A 134 -23.82 -5.01 -12.82
CA ILE A 134 -23.07 -4.61 -11.64
C ILE A 134 -22.16 -5.74 -11.16
N SER A 135 -20.93 -5.44 -10.72
CA SER A 135 -20.05 -6.43 -10.11
C SER A 135 -20.65 -6.95 -8.82
N ALA A 136 -20.87 -8.26 -8.73
CA ALA A 136 -21.37 -8.94 -7.53
C ALA A 136 -20.26 -9.69 -6.77
N SER A 137 -18.99 -9.51 -7.16
CA SER A 137 -17.88 -10.24 -6.57
C SER A 137 -17.61 -9.76 -5.14
N GLN A 138 -17.61 -10.70 -4.19
CA GLN A 138 -17.29 -10.46 -2.77
C GLN A 138 -15.88 -10.96 -2.44
N MET A 139 -14.92 -10.82 -3.36
CA MET A 139 -13.57 -11.40 -3.24
C MET A 139 -12.58 -10.62 -2.35
N GLY A 140 -13.02 -9.56 -1.68
CA GLY A 140 -12.20 -8.86 -0.68
C GLY A 140 -11.73 -9.79 0.44
N PHE A 141 -10.56 -9.52 1.03
CA PHE A 141 -9.97 -10.36 2.09
C PHE A 141 -10.92 -10.49 3.29
N ASP A 142 -11.53 -9.39 3.75
CA ASP A 142 -12.51 -9.38 4.84
C ASP A 142 -13.74 -10.23 4.52
N ASN A 143 -14.28 -10.10 3.30
CA ASN A 143 -15.43 -10.89 2.87
C ASN A 143 -15.10 -12.38 2.80
N ARG A 144 -13.91 -12.76 2.35
CA ARG A 144 -13.49 -14.17 2.30
C ARG A 144 -13.29 -14.73 3.71
N ILE A 145 -12.80 -13.93 4.66
CA ILE A 145 -12.74 -14.29 6.10
C ILE A 145 -14.16 -14.53 6.64
N ASP A 146 -15.08 -13.59 6.45
CA ASP A 146 -16.45 -13.67 6.96
C ASP A 146 -17.21 -14.86 6.36
N ASN A 147 -17.08 -15.10 5.06
CA ASN A 147 -17.72 -16.25 4.43
C ASN A 147 -17.09 -17.59 4.87
N LEU A 148 -15.78 -17.65 5.14
CA LEU A 148 -15.16 -18.85 5.69
C LEU A 148 -15.65 -19.13 7.12
N ASP A 149 -15.77 -18.10 7.95
CA ASP A 149 -16.34 -18.20 9.31
C ASP A 149 -17.79 -18.74 9.26
N LYS A 150 -18.61 -18.23 8.35
CA LYS A 150 -19.97 -18.73 8.11
C LYS A 150 -19.99 -20.19 7.67
N LEU A 151 -19.10 -20.59 6.77
CA LEU A 151 -18.98 -21.98 6.32
C LEU A 151 -18.59 -22.89 7.49
N ILE A 152 -17.61 -22.51 8.31
CA ILE A 152 -17.18 -23.30 9.48
C ILE A 152 -18.32 -23.48 10.48
N LYS A 153 -19.07 -22.42 10.78
CA LYS A 153 -20.24 -22.49 11.66
C LYS A 153 -21.32 -23.42 11.11
N HIS A 154 -21.57 -23.35 9.80
CA HIS A 154 -22.52 -24.26 9.13
C HIS A 154 -22.08 -25.72 9.26
N LEU A 155 -20.80 -26.02 8.97
CA LEU A 155 -20.23 -27.37 9.08
C LEU A 155 -20.30 -27.90 10.52
N THR A 156 -19.96 -27.06 11.50
CA THR A 156 -19.99 -27.44 12.93
C THR A 156 -21.40 -27.82 13.40
N ALA A 157 -22.45 -27.25 12.80
CA ALA A 157 -23.83 -27.59 13.11
C ALA A 157 -24.28 -28.93 12.50
N GLN A 158 -23.50 -29.52 11.58
CA GLN A 158 -23.83 -30.80 10.93
C GLN A 158 -23.14 -31.95 11.65
N THR A 159 -23.89 -32.74 12.42
CA THR A 159 -23.35 -33.92 13.13
C THR A 159 -22.81 -34.99 12.19
N GLY A 160 -23.35 -35.08 10.96
CA GLY A 160 -22.88 -36.02 9.93
C GLY A 160 -21.56 -35.62 9.25
N TYR A 161 -21.07 -34.38 9.45
CA TYR A 161 -19.81 -33.93 8.85
C TYR A 161 -18.61 -34.36 9.70
N VAL A 162 -18.10 -35.56 9.42
CA VAL A 162 -16.96 -36.16 10.14
C VAL A 162 -15.85 -36.54 9.15
N PRO A 163 -15.12 -35.56 8.56
CA PRO A 163 -14.08 -35.85 7.59
C PRO A 163 -12.87 -36.53 8.25
N ASN A 164 -12.28 -37.50 7.56
CA ASN A 164 -11.05 -38.16 8.00
C ASN A 164 -9.80 -37.34 7.67
N GLU A 165 -9.87 -36.50 6.63
CA GLU A 165 -8.78 -35.61 6.23
C GLU A 165 -8.65 -34.45 7.19
N THR A 166 -7.52 -34.38 7.90
CA THR A 166 -7.27 -33.37 8.94
C THR A 166 -7.50 -31.94 8.45
N GLU A 167 -7.09 -31.61 7.23
CA GLU A 167 -7.22 -30.27 6.65
C GLU A 167 -8.66 -29.85 6.33
N LEU A 168 -9.60 -30.81 6.25
CA LEU A 168 -11.03 -30.56 6.03
C LEU A 168 -11.79 -30.44 7.35
N SER A 169 -11.19 -30.84 8.48
CA SER A 169 -11.81 -30.76 9.79
C SER A 169 -12.16 -29.31 10.18
N THR A 170 -13.24 -29.13 10.94
CA THR A 170 -13.64 -27.83 11.48
C THR A 170 -12.54 -27.19 12.34
N ALA A 171 -11.72 -28.00 13.03
CA ALA A 171 -10.57 -27.53 13.80
C ALA A 171 -9.46 -26.92 12.91
N ALA A 172 -9.09 -27.61 11.82
CA ALA A 172 -8.10 -27.10 10.88
C ALA A 172 -8.60 -25.84 10.14
N LEU A 173 -9.87 -25.83 9.73
CA LEU A 173 -10.48 -24.66 9.10
C LEU A 173 -10.56 -23.46 10.06
N THR A 174 -10.85 -23.69 11.34
CA THR A 174 -10.84 -22.64 12.38
C THR A 174 -9.44 -22.08 12.59
N THR A 175 -8.42 -22.93 12.58
CA THR A 175 -7.02 -22.50 12.66
C THR A 175 -6.64 -21.66 11.44
N LEU A 176 -7.03 -22.09 10.23
CA LEU A 176 -6.82 -21.31 9.01
C LEU A 176 -7.52 -19.94 9.08
N LEU A 177 -8.76 -19.90 9.55
CA LEU A 177 -9.51 -18.65 9.73
C LEU A 177 -8.80 -17.69 10.69
N ALA A 178 -8.29 -18.19 11.82
CA ALA A 178 -7.53 -17.37 12.77
C ALA A 178 -6.26 -16.80 12.11
N ASN A 179 -5.50 -17.62 11.39
CA ASN A 179 -4.31 -17.17 10.66
C ASN A 179 -4.64 -16.12 9.59
N MET A 180 -5.76 -16.29 8.88
CA MET A 180 -6.22 -15.34 7.86
C MET A 180 -6.57 -13.98 8.48
N LYS A 181 -7.26 -13.97 9.64
CA LYS A 181 -7.54 -12.75 10.40
C LYS A 181 -6.26 -12.05 10.82
N VAL A 182 -5.30 -12.79 11.40
CA VAL A 182 -4.00 -12.26 11.82
C VAL A 182 -3.24 -11.64 10.64
N ALA A 183 -3.11 -12.35 9.52
CA ALA A 183 -2.41 -11.84 8.33
C ALA A 183 -3.09 -10.59 7.75
N ASN A 184 -4.41 -10.54 7.77
CA ASN A 184 -5.15 -9.37 7.30
C ASN A 184 -4.97 -8.15 8.22
N THR A 185 -5.07 -8.34 9.54
CA THR A 185 -4.80 -7.29 10.53
C THR A 185 -3.35 -6.80 10.45
N ALA A 186 -2.38 -7.70 10.26
CA ALA A 186 -0.98 -7.35 10.08
C ALA A 186 -0.79 -6.42 8.87
N THR A 187 -1.41 -6.74 7.73
CA THR A 187 -1.33 -5.90 6.52
C THR A 187 -1.94 -4.51 6.74
N ILE A 188 -3.07 -4.43 7.44
CA ILE A 188 -3.72 -3.15 7.78
C ILE A 188 -2.80 -2.31 8.69
N SER A 189 -2.25 -2.94 9.74
CA SER A 189 -1.38 -2.27 10.71
C SER A 189 -0.09 -1.74 10.06
N THR A 190 0.61 -2.57 9.27
CA THR A 190 1.84 -2.15 8.59
C THR A 190 1.59 -1.08 7.53
N ASN A 191 0.43 -1.10 6.86
CA ASN A 191 0.05 -0.04 5.92
C ASN A 191 -0.14 1.30 6.65
N THR A 192 -0.79 1.30 7.82
CA THR A 192 -0.94 2.52 8.64
C THR A 192 0.42 3.07 9.05
N VAL A 193 1.36 2.21 9.47
CA VAL A 193 2.73 2.61 9.80
C VAL A 193 3.43 3.24 8.60
N LEU A 194 3.35 2.61 7.41
CA LEU A 194 3.92 3.13 6.17
C LEU A 194 3.31 4.49 5.78
N SER A 195 1.98 4.63 5.89
CA SER A 195 1.28 5.88 5.59
C SER A 195 1.77 7.02 6.49
N ASN A 196 1.83 6.79 7.81
CA ASN A 196 2.33 7.78 8.76
C ASN A 196 3.81 8.13 8.52
N ALA A 197 4.64 7.14 8.20
CA ALA A 197 6.04 7.39 7.85
C ALA A 197 6.18 8.29 6.61
N ARG A 198 5.32 8.09 5.58
CA ARG A 198 5.28 8.93 4.38
C ARG A 198 4.83 10.36 4.70
N ILE A 199 3.84 10.54 5.58
CA ILE A 199 3.40 11.86 6.05
C ILE A 199 4.56 12.60 6.75
N GLU A 200 5.28 11.95 7.67
CA GLU A 200 6.39 12.58 8.38
C GLU A 200 7.55 12.91 7.46
N ARG A 201 7.88 12.04 6.50
CA ARG A 201 8.85 12.36 5.43
C ARG A 201 8.41 13.60 4.66
N ASP A 202 7.15 13.67 4.26
CA ASP A 202 6.64 14.78 3.45
C ASP A 202 6.61 16.11 4.22
N LYS A 203 6.36 16.07 5.54
CA LYS A 203 6.52 17.24 6.42
C LYS A 203 7.96 17.75 6.38
N VAL A 204 8.95 16.88 6.52
CA VAL A 204 10.38 17.26 6.52
C VAL A 204 10.82 17.79 5.15
N LEU A 205 10.35 17.18 4.06
CA LEU A 205 10.81 17.54 2.72
C LEU A 205 10.04 18.71 2.10
N TYR A 206 8.74 18.85 2.39
CA TYR A 206 7.82 19.65 1.58
C TYR A 206 6.90 20.58 2.36
N LYS A 207 6.94 20.61 3.70
CA LYS A 207 6.12 21.56 4.48
C LYS A 207 6.44 23.00 4.03
N PRO A 208 5.43 23.85 3.81
CA PRO A 208 5.66 25.26 3.49
C PRO A 208 6.63 25.92 4.49
N GLU A 209 7.54 26.73 3.97
CA GLU A 209 8.51 27.58 4.68
C GLU A 209 9.61 26.85 5.47
N THR A 210 9.35 25.61 5.87
CA THR A 210 10.17 24.85 6.84
C THR A 210 10.71 23.55 6.25
N GLY A 211 10.08 23.04 5.20
CA GLY A 211 10.52 21.85 4.49
C GLY A 211 11.78 22.10 3.67
N LEU A 212 12.55 21.04 3.47
CA LEU A 212 13.84 21.06 2.76
C LEU A 212 13.78 21.84 1.45
N VAL A 213 12.75 21.66 0.62
CA VAL A 213 12.66 22.35 -0.67
C VAL A 213 12.58 23.87 -0.53
N ASP A 214 11.83 24.41 0.44
CA ASP A 214 11.72 25.85 0.64
C ASP A 214 12.97 26.44 1.29
N ILE A 215 13.57 25.72 2.24
CA ILE A 215 14.85 26.09 2.85
C ILE A 215 15.93 26.22 1.78
N VAL A 216 15.96 25.31 0.80
CA VAL A 216 16.89 25.38 -0.32
C VAL A 216 16.71 26.63 -1.17
N ASP A 217 15.48 27.05 -1.43
CA ASP A 217 15.23 28.26 -2.21
C ASP A 217 15.76 29.50 -1.49
N ASP A 218 15.65 29.55 -0.16
CA ASP A 218 16.24 30.62 0.65
C ASP A 218 17.77 30.59 0.63
N VAL A 219 18.38 29.41 0.73
CA VAL A 219 19.84 29.27 0.59
C VAL A 219 20.29 29.79 -0.77
N LYS A 220 19.60 29.40 -1.86
CA LYS A 220 19.93 29.86 -3.21
C LYS A 220 19.81 31.38 -3.34
N LYS A 221 18.75 31.99 -2.79
CA LYS A 221 18.59 33.45 -2.79
C LYS A 221 19.73 34.13 -2.04
N TYR A 222 20.10 33.63 -0.86
CA TYR A 222 21.19 34.19 -0.06
C TYR A 222 22.55 34.11 -0.77
N VAL A 223 22.90 32.95 -1.33
CA VAL A 223 24.15 32.78 -2.09
C VAL A 223 24.15 33.67 -3.34
N LYS A 224 22.98 33.86 -3.98
CA LYS A 224 22.83 34.79 -5.10
C LYS A 224 23.07 36.25 -4.70
N SER A 225 22.58 36.67 -3.52
CA SER A 225 22.81 38.04 -3.03
C SER A 225 24.27 38.26 -2.59
N LEU A 226 24.93 37.20 -2.11
CA LEU A 226 26.32 37.26 -1.65
C LEU A 226 27.31 37.39 -2.81
N PHE A 227 27.19 36.54 -3.83
CA PHE A 227 28.17 36.49 -4.92
C PHE A 227 27.67 37.12 -6.23
N GLY A 228 26.36 37.22 -6.44
CA GLY A 228 25.76 37.64 -7.70
C GLY A 228 25.44 36.46 -8.64
N ALA A 229 24.45 36.68 -9.51
CA ALA A 229 23.81 35.62 -10.32
C ALA A 229 24.70 34.98 -11.39
N SER A 230 25.73 35.67 -11.87
CA SER A 230 26.59 35.19 -12.97
C SER A 230 27.84 34.45 -12.50
N THR A 231 28.06 34.37 -11.18
CA THR A 231 29.29 33.84 -10.60
C THR A 231 29.38 32.32 -10.63
N PRO A 232 30.59 31.75 -10.69
CA PRO A 232 30.81 30.32 -10.54
C PRO A 232 30.20 29.74 -9.25
N GLN A 233 30.33 30.46 -8.13
CA GLN A 233 29.79 30.06 -6.81
C GLN A 233 28.28 29.88 -6.87
N TYR A 234 27.53 30.85 -7.40
CA TYR A 234 26.09 30.68 -7.52
C TYR A 234 25.71 29.54 -8.47
N LYS A 235 26.44 29.37 -9.58
CA LYS A 235 26.21 28.31 -10.57
C LYS A 235 26.40 26.89 -10.00
N GLN A 236 27.28 26.71 -9.01
CA GLN A 236 27.48 25.43 -8.32
C GLN A 236 26.19 24.91 -7.67
N ILE A 237 25.40 25.80 -7.07
CA ILE A 237 24.17 25.41 -6.36
C ILE A 237 22.90 25.63 -7.18
N SER A 238 22.89 26.58 -8.12
CA SER A 238 21.66 26.93 -8.86
C SER A 238 21.17 25.78 -9.73
N GLY A 239 22.09 24.98 -10.27
CA GLY A 239 21.79 23.80 -11.10
C GLY A 239 21.27 22.59 -10.32
N LEU A 240 21.39 22.56 -8.99
CA LEU A 240 20.87 21.48 -8.15
C LEU A 240 19.33 21.53 -8.18
N LYS A 241 18.69 20.49 -8.70
CA LYS A 241 17.23 20.43 -8.87
C LYS A 241 16.56 19.86 -7.62
N PHE A 242 15.49 20.51 -7.18
CA PHE A 242 14.64 20.06 -6.08
C PHE A 242 13.20 20.06 -6.56
N THR A 243 12.50 18.95 -6.37
CA THR A 243 11.14 18.77 -6.90
C THR A 243 10.16 18.39 -5.81
N ARG A 244 8.94 18.91 -5.90
CA ARG A 244 7.78 18.48 -5.09
C ARG A 244 7.04 17.35 -5.81
N PRO A 245 6.44 16.39 -5.09
CA PRO A 245 5.52 15.42 -5.70
C PRO A 245 4.36 16.14 -6.36
N ARG A 246 3.85 15.61 -7.48
CA ARG A 246 2.58 16.08 -8.05
C ARG A 246 1.45 15.69 -7.09
N LYS A 247 0.51 16.61 -6.86
CA LYS A 247 -0.72 16.33 -6.13
C LYS A 247 -1.66 15.48 -6.99
#